data_AF-G3Q6A3-F1
#
_entry.id   AF-G3Q6A3-F1
#
_cell.length_a   1.000
_cell.length_b   1.000
_cell.length_c   1.000
_cell.angle_alpha   90.00
_cell.angle_beta   90.00
_cell.angle_gamma   90.00
#
_symmetry.space_group_name_H-M   'P 1'
#
loop_
_entity.id
_entity.type
_entity.pdbx_description
1 polymer ?
#
loop_
_entity_poly.entity_id
_entity_poly.type
_entity_poly.pdbx_seq_one_letter_code
_entity_poly.pdbx_strand_id
1 'polypeptide(L)'
;DMHQAGMQGKYMVAYFDDLSGEQDVPSVFDILVKYKLMKHFEELYFRILDIEKYQPGQVNQIKGIGGDEYFNCPSGGALKKAIEAFQAYQLENPDWFKKECVNNEEEVMTEANRLIGQLQIPPVLECVPLIRDRLPLYIHEIEINDNGDSLFVLTPKLNPKNELSSGAELTPVVNLKH
;
A
#
# COMPACT_ATOMS: atom_id res chain seq x y z
N ASP A 1 23.56 3.80 0.11
CA ASP A 1 23.78 5.07 -0.62
C ASP A 1 22.57 5.29 -1.52
N MET A 2 21.66 6.18 -1.12
CA MET A 2 20.43 6.46 -1.89
C MET A 2 20.69 7.26 -3.17
N HIS A 3 21.94 7.68 -3.42
CA HIS A 3 22.35 8.35 -4.65
C HIS A 3 22.61 7.37 -5.81
N GLN A 4 22.54 6.06 -5.58
CA GLN A 4 22.66 5.08 -6.66
C GLN A 4 21.42 5.09 -7.57
N ALA A 5 21.67 5.16 -8.89
CA ALA A 5 20.66 5.33 -9.94
C ALA A 5 19.55 4.25 -9.99
N GLY A 6 19.68 3.12 -9.26
CA GLY A 6 18.68 2.05 -9.18
C GLY A 6 17.76 2.07 -7.95
N MET A 7 17.87 3.08 -7.08
CA MET A 7 17.04 3.23 -5.88
C MET A 7 15.95 4.30 -6.01
N GLN A 8 16.01 5.13 -7.06
CA GLN A 8 15.01 6.15 -7.35
C GLN A 8 13.67 5.48 -7.65
N GLY A 9 12.64 5.81 -6.87
CA GLY A 9 11.29 5.23 -6.98
C GLY A 9 10.95 4.15 -5.96
N LYS A 10 11.94 3.54 -5.27
CA LYS A 10 11.67 2.51 -4.25
C LYS A 10 11.15 3.07 -2.92
N TYR A 11 11.51 4.31 -2.62
CA TYR A 11 11.19 4.97 -1.35
C TYR A 11 10.26 6.16 -1.56
N MET A 12 9.37 6.33 -0.60
CA MET A 12 8.48 7.47 -0.47
C MET A 12 8.61 8.03 0.94
N VAL A 13 8.51 9.35 1.06
CA VAL A 13 8.63 10.04 2.35
C VAL A 13 7.30 10.69 2.66
N ALA A 14 6.69 10.31 3.77
CA ALA A 14 5.45 10.91 4.23
C ALA A 14 5.49 11.13 5.74
N TYR A 15 4.81 12.16 6.21
CA TYR A 15 4.71 12.49 7.63
C TYR A 15 3.40 13.23 7.91
N PHE A 16 2.84 13.07 9.10
CA PHE A 16 1.67 13.83 9.54
C PHE A 16 2.13 15.22 9.97
N ASP A 17 1.78 16.26 9.21
CA ASP A 17 2.26 17.63 9.49
C ASP A 17 1.63 18.25 10.75
N ASP A 18 0.59 17.60 11.25
CA ASP A 18 -0.08 17.83 12.52
C ASP A 18 0.69 17.30 13.74
N LEU A 19 1.63 16.36 13.55
CA LEU A 19 2.35 15.64 14.63
C LEU A 19 3.88 15.79 14.53
N SER A 20 4.38 16.06 13.33
CA SER A 20 5.81 16.07 12.99
C SER A 20 6.07 17.12 11.91
N GLY A 21 7.32 17.54 11.79
CA GLY A 21 7.74 18.49 10.77
C GLY A 21 8.64 17.88 9.70
N GLU A 22 8.91 18.67 8.66
CA GLU A 22 9.83 18.24 7.59
C GLU A 22 11.23 17.97 8.12
N GLN A 23 11.65 18.69 9.16
CA GLN A 23 12.94 18.52 9.84
C GLN A 23 13.11 17.13 10.49
N ASP A 24 12.02 16.41 10.72
CA ASP A 24 12.06 15.05 11.27
C ASP A 24 12.37 14.02 10.19
N VAL A 25 12.38 14.43 8.91
CA VAL A 25 12.80 13.59 7.79
C VAL A 25 14.33 13.55 7.73
N PRO A 26 14.95 12.36 7.74
CA PRO A 26 16.40 12.24 7.59
C PRO A 26 16.91 12.81 6.26
N SER A 27 18.01 13.56 6.30
CA SER A 27 18.56 14.27 5.13
C SER A 27 18.95 13.39 3.95
N VAL A 28 19.17 12.08 4.18
CA VAL A 28 19.37 11.09 3.10
C VAL A 28 18.19 11.06 2.10
N PHE A 29 17.02 11.53 2.53
CA PHE A 29 15.81 11.61 1.72
C PHE A 29 15.54 13.00 1.13
N ASP A 30 16.45 13.98 1.25
CA ASP A 30 16.20 15.34 0.76
C ASP A 30 15.96 15.45 -0.75
N ILE A 31 16.48 14.48 -1.51
CA ILE A 31 16.26 14.35 -2.94
C ILE A 31 14.85 13.85 -3.31
N LEU A 32 14.07 13.36 -2.34
CA LEU A 32 12.74 12.81 -2.57
C LEU A 32 11.64 13.83 -2.27
N VAL A 33 10.53 13.70 -3.00
CA VAL A 33 9.29 14.42 -2.68
C VAL A 33 8.76 13.96 -1.31
N LYS A 34 8.43 14.93 -0.46
CA LYS A 34 7.92 14.72 0.90
C LYS A 34 6.41 15.03 0.95
N TYR A 35 5.62 14.04 1.37
CA TYR A 35 4.16 14.14 1.40
C TYR A 35 3.66 14.47 2.81
N LYS A 36 2.95 15.59 2.94
CA LYS A 36 2.28 15.98 4.19
C LYS A 36 0.96 15.25 4.27
N LEU A 37 0.81 14.34 5.22
CA LEU A 37 -0.42 13.58 5.43
C LEU A 37 -1.36 14.38 6.34
N MET A 38 -2.67 14.47 6.07
CA MET A 38 -3.42 13.87 4.96
C MET A 38 -3.57 14.77 3.72
N LYS A 39 -2.91 15.93 3.71
CA LYS A 39 -3.03 16.96 2.66
C LYS A 39 -2.60 16.49 1.27
N HIS A 40 -1.52 15.71 1.18
CA HIS A 40 -0.95 15.18 -0.06
C HIS A 40 -1.17 13.67 -0.22
N PHE A 41 -2.13 13.09 0.51
CA PHE A 41 -2.35 11.64 0.47
C PHE A 41 -2.86 11.17 -0.91
N GLU A 42 -3.65 12.00 -1.61
CA GLU A 42 -4.11 11.68 -2.96
C GLU A 42 -2.94 11.56 -3.94
N GLU A 43 -2.00 12.51 -3.92
CA GLU A 43 -0.79 12.47 -4.74
C GLU A 43 0.09 11.27 -4.39
N LEU A 44 0.20 10.96 -3.08
CA LEU A 44 0.91 9.78 -2.62
C LEU A 44 0.25 8.50 -3.14
N TYR A 45 -1.07 8.41 -3.09
CA TYR A 45 -1.84 7.26 -3.58
C TYR A 45 -1.61 7.02 -5.08
N PHE A 46 -1.68 8.08 -5.90
CA PHE A 46 -1.38 7.97 -7.33
C PHE A 46 0.05 7.47 -7.58
N ARG A 47 1.02 7.96 -6.81
CA ARG A 47 2.40 7.50 -6.92
C ARG A 47 2.57 6.04 -6.49
N ILE A 48 1.84 5.59 -5.47
CA ILE A 48 1.87 4.18 -5.01
C ILE A 48 1.36 3.26 -6.11
N LEU A 49 0.31 3.67 -6.82
CA LEU A 49 -0.28 2.87 -7.90
C LEU A 49 0.42 3.05 -9.25
N ASP A 50 1.43 3.91 -9.35
CA ASP A 50 2.08 4.29 -10.61
C ASP A 50 1.06 4.80 -11.66
N ILE A 51 0.10 5.61 -11.21
CA ILE A 51 -0.94 6.22 -12.04
C ILE A 51 -0.69 7.72 -12.16
N GLU A 52 -0.72 8.23 -13.39
CA GLU A 52 -0.65 9.68 -13.63
C GLU A 52 -1.93 10.39 -13.18
N LYS A 53 -1.78 11.40 -12.31
CA LYS A 53 -2.90 12.27 -11.90
C LYS A 53 -3.46 13.07 -13.08
N TYR A 54 -2.59 13.52 -13.99
CA TYR A 54 -2.94 14.38 -15.10
C TYR A 54 -2.76 13.63 -16.41
N GLN A 55 -3.86 13.47 -17.16
CA GLN A 55 -3.82 12.97 -18.54
C GLN A 55 -4.38 14.04 -19.49
N PRO A 56 -4.05 13.99 -20.79
CA PRO A 56 -4.59 14.94 -21.75
C PRO A 56 -6.13 14.97 -21.72
N GLY A 57 -6.70 16.08 -21.25
CA GLY A 57 -8.15 16.28 -21.15
C GLY A 57 -8.83 15.71 -19.89
N GLN A 58 -8.10 15.08 -18.97
CA GLN A 58 -8.66 14.49 -17.75
C GLN A 58 -7.73 14.68 -16.54
N VAL A 59 -8.32 15.06 -15.40
CA VAL A 59 -7.64 15.04 -14.10
C VAL A 59 -8.25 13.91 -13.28
N ASN A 60 -7.43 12.93 -12.93
CA ASN A 60 -7.83 11.85 -12.03
C ASN A 60 -7.94 12.42 -10.61
N GLN A 61 -9.08 12.18 -9.98
CA GLN A 61 -9.36 12.53 -8.59
C GLN A 61 -10.01 11.34 -7.90
N ILE A 62 -9.66 11.13 -6.63
CA ILE A 62 -10.19 10.04 -5.84
C ILE A 62 -11.00 10.65 -4.70
N LYS A 63 -12.32 10.45 -4.79
CA LYS A 63 -13.25 10.96 -3.78
C LYS A 63 -13.02 10.26 -2.45
N GLY A 64 -13.07 11.04 -1.37
CA GLY A 64 -13.11 10.47 -0.02
C GLY A 64 -11.75 10.14 0.59
N ILE A 65 -10.63 10.45 -0.08
CA ILE A 65 -9.28 10.27 0.48
C ILE A 65 -8.50 11.59 0.65
N GLY A 66 -9.04 12.70 0.13
CA GLY A 66 -8.44 14.02 0.29
C GLY A 66 -8.42 14.47 1.76
N GLY A 67 -7.56 15.46 2.07
CA GLY A 67 -7.38 15.97 3.44
C GLY A 67 -8.67 16.40 4.13
N ASP A 68 -9.65 16.89 3.38
CA ASP A 68 -10.95 17.35 3.91
C ASP A 68 -12.04 16.27 3.88
N GLU A 69 -11.73 15.08 3.38
CA GLU A 69 -12.73 14.03 3.15
C GLU A 69 -12.36 12.68 3.78
N TYR A 70 -11.08 12.42 4.04
CA TYR A 70 -10.61 11.09 4.48
C TYR A 70 -11.36 10.59 5.71
N PHE A 71 -11.71 11.50 6.62
CA PHE A 71 -12.41 11.18 7.86
C PHE A 71 -13.90 10.82 7.70
N ASN A 72 -14.47 10.92 6.50
CA ASN A 72 -15.87 10.57 6.24
C ASN A 72 -16.12 9.04 6.22
N CYS A 73 -15.07 8.24 6.05
CA CYS A 73 -15.15 6.78 6.17
C CYS A 73 -14.76 6.31 7.58
N PRO A 74 -15.20 5.10 8.03
CA PRO A 74 -14.92 4.63 9.39
C PRO A 74 -13.42 4.57 9.73
N SER A 75 -12.58 4.09 8.81
CA SER A 75 -11.14 3.97 8.99
C SER A 75 -10.46 5.33 9.06
N GLY A 76 -10.82 6.26 8.18
CA GLY A 76 -10.28 7.62 8.22
C GLY A 76 -10.74 8.41 9.44
N GLY A 77 -11.97 8.21 9.91
CA GLY A 77 -12.45 8.79 11.16
C GLY A 77 -11.69 8.26 12.37
N ALA A 78 -11.37 6.96 12.39
CA ALA A 78 -10.50 6.38 13.42
C ALA A 78 -9.08 6.95 13.36
N LEU A 79 -8.50 7.10 12.16
CA LEU A 79 -7.19 7.72 11.96
C LEU A 79 -7.17 9.17 12.47
N LYS A 80 -8.18 9.98 12.11
CA LYS A 80 -8.29 11.37 12.57
C LYS A 80 -8.31 11.45 14.10
N LYS A 81 -9.11 10.62 14.76
CA LYS A 81 -9.15 10.56 16.23
C LYS A 81 -7.81 10.15 16.84
N ALA A 82 -7.08 9.22 16.21
CA ALA A 82 -5.76 8.81 16.68
C ALA A 82 -4.74 9.95 16.57
N ILE A 83 -4.77 10.72 15.47
CA ILE A 83 -3.94 11.92 15.30
C ILE A 83 -4.26 12.95 16.38
N GLU A 84 -5.54 13.30 16.54
CA GLU A 84 -6.00 14.29 17.55
C GLU A 84 -5.64 13.86 18.98
N ALA A 85 -5.82 12.58 19.31
CA ALA A 85 -5.45 12.03 20.62
C ALA A 85 -3.94 12.14 20.86
N PHE A 86 -3.12 11.86 19.84
CA PHE A 86 -1.68 11.95 19.98
C PHE A 86 -1.20 13.41 20.06
N GLN A 87 -1.81 14.33 19.30
CA GLN A 87 -1.55 15.77 19.43
C GLN A 87 -1.81 16.28 20.85
N ALA A 88 -2.96 15.91 21.44
CA ALA A 88 -3.29 16.27 22.81
C ALA A 88 -2.25 15.70 23.80
N TYR A 89 -1.88 14.43 23.62
CA TYR A 89 -0.85 13.80 24.45
C TYR A 89 0.51 14.50 24.35
N GLN A 90 0.95 14.89 23.14
CA GLN A 90 2.20 15.64 22.94
C GLN A 90 2.18 17.01 23.63
N LEU A 91 1.03 17.70 23.62
CA LEU A 91 0.86 18.98 24.28
C LEU A 91 0.93 18.84 25.81
N GLU A 92 0.32 17.79 26.36
CA GLU A 92 0.34 17.47 27.79
C GLU A 92 1.71 16.95 28.25
N ASN A 93 2.49 16.33 27.35
CA ASN A 93 3.75 15.66 27.65
C ASN A 93 4.85 16.13 26.68
N PRO A 94 5.40 17.34 26.82
CA PRO A 94 6.37 17.88 25.86
C PRO A 94 7.69 17.09 25.78
N ASP A 95 8.00 16.28 26.80
CA ASP A 95 9.17 15.40 26.87
C ASP A 95 8.83 13.92 26.58
N TRP A 96 7.64 13.63 26.02
CA TRP A 96 7.17 12.27 25.73
C TRP A 96 8.23 11.44 24.99
N PHE A 97 8.85 12.02 23.95
CA PHE A 97 9.82 11.29 23.14
C PHE A 97 11.04 10.86 23.95
N LYS A 98 11.52 11.70 24.87
CA LYS A 98 12.69 11.37 25.72
C LYS A 98 12.35 10.29 26.74
N LYS A 99 11.12 10.26 27.24
CA LYS A 99 10.63 9.24 28.17
C LYS A 99 10.53 7.86 27.52
N GLU A 100 10.22 7.82 26.22
CA GLU A 100 10.13 6.59 25.42
C GLU A 100 11.49 6.12 24.88
N CYS A 101 12.54 6.95 24.96
CA CYS A 101 13.88 6.55 24.54
C CYS A 101 14.49 5.56 25.53
N VAL A 102 14.83 4.35 25.05
CA VAL A 102 15.55 3.34 25.83
C VAL A 102 17.05 3.51 25.73
N ASN A 103 17.78 3.09 26.77
CA ASN A 103 19.23 3.38 26.86
C ASN A 103 20.09 2.36 26.11
N ASN A 104 19.55 1.18 25.77
CA ASN A 104 20.25 0.15 25.03
C ASN A 104 19.29 -0.71 24.18
N GLU A 105 19.87 -1.48 23.27
CA GLU A 105 19.16 -2.35 22.33
C GLU A 105 18.43 -3.55 23.00
N GLU A 106 18.92 -4.02 24.14
CA GLU A 106 18.34 -5.14 24.88
C GLU A 106 16.97 -4.76 25.50
N GLU A 107 16.85 -3.50 25.91
CA GLU A 107 15.62 -2.90 26.43
C GLU A 107 14.56 -2.73 25.31
N VAL A 108 14.97 -2.43 24.07
CA VAL A 108 14.07 -2.37 22.89
C VAL A 108 13.37 -3.71 22.66
N MET A 109 14.14 -4.80 22.67
CA MET A 109 13.61 -6.14 22.38
C MET A 109 12.60 -6.58 23.45
N THR A 110 12.83 -6.20 24.70
CA THR A 110 11.95 -6.54 25.82
C THR A 110 10.60 -5.82 25.71
N GLU A 111 10.61 -4.51 25.40
CA GLU A 111 9.38 -3.74 25.28
C GLU A 111 8.59 -4.06 24.01
N ALA A 112 9.26 -4.28 22.87
CA ALA A 112 8.60 -4.70 21.63
C ALA A 112 7.87 -6.04 21.81
N ASN A 113 8.49 -7.01 22.47
CA ASN A 113 7.87 -8.31 22.76
C ASN A 113 6.66 -8.18 23.70
N ARG A 114 6.71 -7.24 24.67
CA ARG A 114 5.59 -6.95 25.56
C ARG A 114 4.40 -6.35 24.82
N LEU A 115 4.64 -5.39 23.93
CA LEU A 115 3.60 -4.74 23.12
C LEU A 115 2.99 -5.70 22.09
N ILE A 116 3.79 -6.56 21.46
CA ILE A 116 3.30 -7.61 20.55
C ILE A 116 2.41 -8.61 21.30
N GLY A 117 2.72 -8.93 22.56
CA GLY A 117 1.87 -9.77 23.39
C GLY A 117 0.55 -9.11 23.81
N GLN A 118 0.52 -7.77 23.91
CA GLN A 118 -0.66 -7.00 24.34
C GLN A 118 -1.58 -6.60 23.20
N LEU A 119 -1.01 -6.25 22.04
CA LEU A 119 -1.78 -6.03 20.84
C LEU A 119 -2.22 -7.42 20.35
N GLN A 120 -3.52 -7.71 20.40
CA GLN A 120 -4.10 -8.88 19.72
C GLN A 120 -4.04 -8.66 18.20
N ILE A 121 -2.84 -8.47 17.66
CA ILE A 121 -2.60 -8.31 16.23
C ILE A 121 -3.06 -9.64 15.63
N PRO A 122 -4.12 -9.65 14.78
CA PRO A 122 -4.48 -10.85 14.06
C PRO A 122 -3.24 -11.33 13.32
N PRO A 123 -2.95 -12.64 13.29
CA PRO A 123 -1.76 -13.14 12.61
C PRO A 123 -1.72 -12.57 11.19
N VAL A 124 -0.55 -12.06 10.79
CA VAL A 124 -0.32 -11.54 9.45
C VAL A 124 -0.74 -12.64 8.47
N LEU A 125 -1.81 -12.38 7.71
CA LEU A 125 -2.30 -13.32 6.72
C LEU A 125 -1.29 -13.37 5.58
N GLU A 126 -0.53 -14.45 5.54
CA GLU A 126 0.38 -14.72 4.44
C GLU A 126 -0.44 -15.16 3.22
N CYS A 127 -0.61 -14.26 2.26
CA CYS A 127 -1.10 -14.62 0.94
C CYS A 127 0.04 -15.29 0.16
N VAL A 128 0.14 -16.61 0.25
CA VAL A 128 1.00 -17.38 -0.65
C VAL A 128 0.25 -17.52 -1.98
N PRO A 129 0.67 -16.84 -3.07
CA PRO A 129 0.04 -17.03 -4.36
C PRO A 129 0.18 -18.49 -4.77
N LEU A 130 -0.94 -19.13 -5.09
CA LEU A 130 -0.97 -20.51 -5.53
C LEU A 130 -0.46 -20.54 -6.98
N ILE A 131 0.85 -20.71 -7.13
CA ILE A 131 1.50 -20.88 -8.44
C ILE A 131 0.99 -22.20 -8.98
N ARG A 132 -0.02 -22.16 -9.86
CA ARG A 132 -0.40 -23.33 -10.64
C ARG A 132 0.69 -23.53 -11.67
N ASP A 133 1.44 -24.63 -11.55
CA ASP A 133 2.44 -25.05 -12.55
C ASP A 133 1.85 -25.30 -13.95
N ARG A 134 0.52 -25.19 -14.10
CA ARG A 134 -0.21 -25.32 -15.37
C ARG A 134 -1.37 -24.33 -15.44
N LEU A 135 -1.22 -23.33 -16.31
CA LEU A 135 -2.33 -22.55 -16.85
C LEU A 135 -3.17 -23.45 -17.78
N PRO A 136 -4.51 -23.38 -17.78
CA PRO A 136 -5.26 -23.73 -18.98
C PRO A 136 -5.00 -22.63 -20.01
N LEU A 137 -3.86 -22.72 -20.71
CA LEU A 137 -3.60 -21.90 -21.90
C LEU A 137 -4.51 -22.42 -23.01
N TYR A 138 -5.49 -21.62 -23.43
CA TYR A 138 -6.19 -21.86 -24.68
C TYR A 138 -5.35 -21.24 -25.80
N ILE A 139 -4.52 -22.07 -26.43
CA ILE A 139 -3.70 -21.68 -27.58
C ILE A 139 -4.62 -21.74 -28.81
N HIS A 140 -4.84 -20.60 -29.46
CA HIS A 140 -5.49 -20.55 -30.76
C HIS A 140 -4.41 -20.42 -31.82
N GLU A 141 -4.10 -21.51 -32.52
CA GLU A 141 -3.23 -21.47 -33.68
C GLU A 141 -4.00 -20.82 -34.84
N ILE A 142 -3.40 -19.79 -35.44
CA ILE A 142 -3.92 -19.10 -36.63
C ILE A 142 -2.99 -19.43 -37.79
N GLU A 143 -3.55 -20.00 -38.86
CA GLU A 143 -2.86 -20.15 -40.13
C GLU A 143 -2.86 -18.80 -40.85
N ILE A 144 -1.68 -18.20 -40.99
CA ILE A 144 -1.49 -16.96 -41.76
C ILE A 144 -1.34 -17.37 -43.22
N ASN A 145 -2.34 -17.07 -44.06
CA ASN A 145 -2.20 -17.20 -45.50
C ASN A 145 -1.41 -16.00 -46.04
N ASP A 146 -0.32 -16.27 -46.75
CA ASP A 146 0.75 -15.32 -47.12
C ASP A 146 0.35 -14.42 -48.31
N ASN A 147 -0.88 -13.91 -48.30
CA ASN A 147 -1.38 -13.07 -49.39
C ASN A 147 -2.15 -11.85 -48.85
N GLY A 148 -1.39 -10.78 -48.58
CA GLY A 148 -1.88 -9.41 -48.45
C GLY A 148 -1.56 -8.75 -47.12
N ASP A 149 -0.91 -7.57 -47.20
CA ASP A 149 -0.67 -6.61 -46.10
C ASP A 149 -1.96 -6.33 -45.32
N SER A 150 -2.21 -7.11 -44.28
CA SER A 150 -3.37 -6.94 -43.41
C SER A 150 -2.94 -7.02 -41.95
N LEU A 151 -3.22 -5.93 -41.22
CA LEU A 151 -2.93 -5.78 -39.81
C LEU A 151 -3.98 -6.54 -38.98
N PHE A 152 -3.60 -7.67 -38.38
CA PHE A 152 -4.47 -8.41 -37.48
C PHE A 152 -4.31 -7.88 -36.05
N VAL A 153 -5.31 -7.17 -35.54
CA VAL A 153 -5.36 -6.72 -34.15
C VAL A 153 -6.12 -7.74 -33.31
N LEU A 154 -5.44 -8.38 -32.37
CA LEU A 154 -6.04 -9.28 -31.39
C LEU A 154 -6.38 -8.50 -30.11
N THR A 155 -7.66 -8.37 -29.79
CA THR A 155 -8.10 -7.87 -28.49
C THR A 155 -8.44 -9.06 -27.58
N PRO A 156 -7.68 -9.29 -26.48
CA PRO A 156 -8.01 -10.36 -25.55
C PRO A 156 -9.34 -10.07 -24.87
N LYS A 157 -10.30 -10.99 -25.02
CA LYS A 157 -11.59 -10.93 -24.31
C LYS A 157 -11.53 -11.87 -23.11
N LEU A 158 -11.58 -11.31 -21.90
CA LEU A 158 -11.90 -12.05 -20.69
C LEU A 158 -13.36 -12.47 -20.76
N ASN A 159 -13.64 -13.78 -20.75
CA ASN A 159 -14.99 -14.31 -20.69
C ASN A 159 -15.38 -14.53 -19.20
N PRO A 160 -16.28 -13.72 -18.61
CA PRO A 160 -16.60 -13.80 -17.20
C PRO A 160 -17.64 -14.89 -16.87
N LYS A 161 -18.08 -15.69 -17.85
CA LYS A 161 -19.12 -16.71 -17.65
C LYS A 161 -18.50 -18.09 -17.47
N ASN A 162 -18.36 -18.47 -16.20
CA ASN A 162 -18.31 -19.87 -15.75
C ASN A 162 -19.58 -20.60 -16.23
N GLU A 163 -19.55 -21.23 -17.39
CA GLU A 163 -20.43 -22.37 -17.65
C GLU A 163 -19.81 -23.59 -16.98
N LEU A 164 -20.32 -23.88 -15.78
CA LEU A 164 -20.03 -25.07 -15.00
C LEU A 164 -20.32 -26.33 -15.82
N SER A 165 -19.27 -27.07 -16.18
CA SER A 165 -19.39 -28.50 -16.47
C SER A 165 -18.21 -29.25 -15.84
N SER A 166 -18.54 -29.92 -14.73
CA SER A 166 -17.82 -31.02 -14.07
C SER A 166 -16.35 -30.79 -13.67
N GLY A 167 -16.13 -30.52 -12.39
CA GLY A 167 -14.83 -30.66 -11.74
C GLY A 167 -14.82 -30.06 -10.33
N ALA A 168 -14.84 -30.92 -9.32
CA ALA A 168 -15.00 -30.66 -7.88
C ALA A 168 -14.63 -29.25 -7.36
N GLU A 169 -15.60 -28.61 -6.73
CA GLU A 169 -15.41 -27.45 -5.86
C GLU A 169 -14.61 -27.88 -4.62
N LEU A 170 -13.36 -27.43 -4.52
CA LEU A 170 -12.56 -27.56 -3.31
C LEU A 170 -12.65 -26.24 -2.54
N THR A 171 -13.48 -26.23 -1.50
CA THR A 171 -13.50 -25.15 -0.51
C THR A 171 -12.18 -25.14 0.26
N PRO A 172 -11.59 -23.95 0.50
CA PRO A 172 -10.34 -23.86 1.26
C PRO A 172 -10.55 -24.32 2.69
N VAL A 173 -9.76 -25.30 3.12
CA VAL A 173 -9.71 -25.75 4.52
C VAL A 173 -8.76 -24.83 5.27
N VAL A 174 -9.33 -24.08 6.23
CA VAL A 174 -8.55 -23.31 7.21
C VAL A 174 -7.93 -24.30 8.20
N ASN A 175 -6.64 -24.58 8.06
CA ASN A 175 -5.91 -25.35 9.06
C ASN A 175 -5.44 -24.40 10.16
N LEU A 176 -6.11 -24.44 11.31
CA LEU A 176 -5.61 -23.87 12.56
C LEU A 176 -4.44 -24.75 13.01
N LYS A 177 -3.21 -24.23 12.94
CA LYS A 177 -2.06 -24.88 13.59
C LYS A 177 -2.17 -24.61 15.10
N HIS A 178 -2.20 -25.68 15.88
CA HIS A 178 -2.06 -25.67 17.33
C HIS A 178 -0.65 -25.27 17.77
#